data_AF-A0AAJ8LAN0-F1
#
_entry.id   AF-A0AAJ8LAN0-F1
#
_cell.length_a   1.000
_cell.length_b   1.000
_cell.length_c   1.000
_cell.angle_alpha   90.00
_cell.angle_beta   90.00
_cell.angle_gamma   90.00
#
_symmetry.space_group_name_H-M   'P 1'
#
loop_
_entity.id
_entity.type
_entity.pdbx_description
1 polymer ?
#
loop_
_entity_poly.entity_id
_entity_poly.type
_entity_poly.pdbx_seq_one_letter_code
_entity_poly.pdbx_strand_id
1 'polypeptide(L)'
;MPKDNFNLPEYFALHAYLSALLCGAFVLLPRSTPWLMGSTVQSSSSDRPEYAFLTPITSRPLATMLWDIAGMLLCMSWWGSIMRRWSQTSTKSTATGEAEIAERIGRDSECALATVGGSCLFYVLILGLGAPLDSYHVHSALLALHISVLTVWPVVHALGFPSIYESGTPDSPLERALVYPVIGSLLGAWLGVIPIPLDWDRPWQSYPLTPAVSSILGFIAGGFVSWLHSALLDTFDEVQEKQQPSPAADAASRRKRKAKRT
;
A
#
# COMPACT_ATOMS: atom_id res chain seq x y z
N MET A 1 10.51 4.31 -18.11
CA MET A 1 9.24 4.53 -18.84
C MET A 1 9.13 6.01 -19.23
N PRO A 2 8.54 6.37 -20.38
CA PRO A 2 8.16 7.75 -20.67
C PRO A 2 7.19 8.26 -19.59
N LYS A 3 7.29 9.52 -19.19
CA LYS A 3 6.40 10.16 -18.18
C LYS A 3 4.93 10.11 -18.61
N ASP A 4 4.68 9.98 -19.90
CA ASP A 4 3.43 10.26 -20.59
C ASP A 4 2.29 9.26 -20.31
N ASN A 5 2.53 8.16 -19.60
CA ASN A 5 1.53 7.09 -19.40
C ASN A 5 0.91 7.03 -17.99
N PHE A 6 1.43 7.76 -17.00
CA PHE A 6 0.91 7.67 -15.63
C PHE A 6 -0.08 8.79 -15.32
N ASN A 7 -1.38 8.46 -15.28
CA ASN A 7 -2.46 9.42 -15.05
C ASN A 7 -2.57 9.79 -13.56
N LEU A 8 -1.94 10.89 -13.16
CA LEU A 8 -1.90 11.36 -11.76
C LEU A 8 -3.29 11.61 -11.13
N PRO A 9 -4.23 12.29 -11.81
CA PRO A 9 -5.61 12.43 -11.32
C PRO A 9 -6.31 11.08 -11.08
N GLU A 10 -6.14 10.13 -12.00
CA GLU A 10 -6.74 8.81 -11.87
C GLU A 10 -6.12 8.01 -10.73
N TYR A 11 -4.80 8.11 -10.53
CA TYR A 11 -4.12 7.54 -9.37
C TYR A 11 -4.66 8.12 -8.05
N PHE A 12 -4.86 9.43 -7.95
CA PHE A 12 -5.44 10.05 -6.75
C PHE A 12 -6.83 9.50 -6.45
N ALA A 13 -7.72 9.44 -7.45
CA ALA A 13 -9.07 8.93 -7.29
C ALA A 13 -9.07 7.44 -6.90
N LEU A 14 -8.23 6.65 -7.57
CA LEU A 14 -8.08 5.22 -7.31
C LEU A 14 -7.54 4.97 -5.89
N HIS A 15 -6.55 5.73 -5.45
CA HIS A 15 -5.98 5.61 -4.11
C HIS A 15 -6.97 6.06 -3.03
N ALA A 16 -7.76 7.11 -3.28
CA ALA A 16 -8.83 7.53 -2.39
C ALA A 16 -9.91 6.46 -2.23
N TYR A 17 -10.31 5.80 -3.33
CA TYR A 17 -11.26 4.69 -3.27
C TYR A 17 -10.66 3.46 -2.55
N LEU A 18 -9.42 3.09 -2.84
CA LEU A 18 -8.71 2.03 -2.11
C LEU A 18 -8.66 2.34 -0.61
N SER A 19 -8.37 3.59 -0.23
CA SER A 19 -8.34 4.04 1.17
C SER A 19 -9.68 3.79 1.87
N ALA A 20 -10.78 4.14 1.21
CA ALA A 20 -12.13 3.88 1.72
C ALA A 20 -12.42 2.38 1.84
N LEU A 21 -11.99 1.58 0.86
CA LEU A 21 -12.16 0.12 0.89
C LEU A 21 -11.35 -0.54 2.02
N LEU A 22 -10.09 -0.16 2.22
CA LEU A 22 -9.24 -0.74 3.28
C LEU A 22 -9.78 -0.39 4.68
N CYS A 23 -10.10 0.88 4.91
CA CYS A 23 -10.73 1.31 6.17
C CYS A 23 -12.09 0.62 6.37
N GLY A 24 -12.89 0.53 5.30
CA GLY A 24 -14.19 -0.15 5.31
C GLY A 24 -14.06 -1.63 5.63
N ALA A 25 -13.10 -2.34 5.02
CA ALA A 25 -12.85 -3.76 5.25
C ALA A 25 -12.47 -4.03 6.70
N PHE A 26 -11.51 -3.27 7.25
CA PHE A 26 -11.06 -3.40 8.63
C PHE A 26 -12.21 -3.16 9.63
N VAL A 27 -13.07 -2.18 9.36
CA VAL A 27 -14.13 -1.75 10.28
C VAL A 27 -15.40 -2.58 10.15
N LEU A 28 -15.78 -2.99 8.94
CA LEU A 28 -17.08 -3.60 8.65
C LEU A 28 -17.03 -5.14 8.68
N LEU A 29 -15.99 -5.77 8.14
CA LEU A 29 -15.94 -7.25 8.03
C LEU A 29 -15.96 -7.95 9.40
N PRO A 30 -15.25 -7.48 10.44
CA PRO A 30 -15.32 -8.11 11.77
C PRO A 30 -16.72 -8.08 12.38
N ARG A 31 -17.62 -7.20 11.93
CA ARG A 31 -19.02 -7.15 12.41
C ARG A 31 -19.85 -8.33 11.94
N SER A 32 -19.38 -9.09 10.96
CA SER A 32 -19.99 -10.36 10.56
C SER A 32 -19.61 -11.51 11.49
N THR A 33 -18.64 -11.32 12.40
CA THR A 33 -18.17 -12.36 13.34
C THR A 33 -19.27 -12.93 14.24
N PRO A 34 -20.20 -12.14 14.82
CA PRO A 34 -21.24 -12.69 15.68
C PRO A 34 -22.18 -13.68 14.99
N TRP A 35 -22.39 -13.50 13.68
CA TRP A 35 -23.20 -14.41 12.87
C TRP A 35 -22.53 -15.77 12.66
N LEU A 36 -21.19 -15.81 12.65
CA LEU A 36 -20.39 -17.03 12.41
C LEU A 36 -19.89 -17.72 13.68
N MET A 37 -19.53 -16.94 14.70
CA MET A 37 -18.77 -17.44 15.86
C MET A 37 -19.48 -17.19 17.20
N GLY A 38 -20.75 -16.79 17.17
CA GLY A 38 -21.56 -16.48 18.35
C GLY A 38 -21.35 -15.06 18.89
N SER A 39 -22.18 -14.67 19.86
CA SER A 39 -22.21 -13.32 20.41
C SER A 39 -20.86 -12.89 21.01
N THR A 40 -20.53 -11.62 20.81
CA THR A 40 -19.33 -10.98 21.37
C THR A 40 -19.65 -10.35 22.72
N VAL A 41 -18.80 -10.58 23.71
CA VAL A 41 -18.85 -9.90 25.02
C VAL A 41 -17.76 -8.84 25.05
N GLN A 42 -18.09 -7.66 25.57
CA GLN A 42 -17.14 -6.56 25.75
C GLN A 42 -15.99 -6.99 26.66
N SER A 43 -14.75 -6.73 26.23
CA SER A 43 -13.55 -7.13 26.99
C SER A 43 -13.08 -6.10 28.01
N SER A 44 -13.64 -4.88 28.03
CA SER A 44 -13.25 -3.84 29.00
C SER A 44 -13.98 -3.94 30.34
N SER A 45 -13.32 -3.44 31.39
CA SER A 45 -13.89 -3.36 32.74
C SER A 45 -15.04 -2.35 32.83
N SER A 46 -15.94 -2.57 33.79
CA SER A 46 -17.10 -1.69 34.04
C SER A 46 -16.70 -0.25 34.36
N ASP A 47 -15.52 -0.05 34.95
CA ASP A 47 -14.98 1.28 35.30
C ASP A 47 -14.41 2.03 34.09
N ARG A 48 -14.19 1.34 32.97
CA ARG A 48 -13.56 1.85 31.75
C ARG A 48 -14.32 1.35 30.52
N PRO A 49 -15.60 1.74 30.35
CA PRO A 49 -16.45 1.22 29.29
C PRO A 49 -15.86 1.50 27.91
N GLU A 50 -15.99 0.52 27.02
CA GLU A 50 -15.64 0.65 25.61
C GLU A 50 -16.86 1.12 24.82
N TYR A 51 -16.63 1.87 23.74
CA TYR A 51 -17.71 2.19 22.81
C TYR A 51 -18.18 0.92 22.08
N ALA A 52 -19.50 0.68 22.06
CA ALA A 52 -20.11 -0.49 21.42
C ALA A 52 -19.71 -0.69 19.95
N PHE A 53 -19.30 0.39 19.26
CA PHE A 53 -18.79 0.36 17.90
C PHE A 53 -17.48 -0.46 17.76
N LEU A 54 -16.60 -0.42 18.78
CA LEU A 54 -15.28 -1.06 18.77
C LEU A 54 -15.35 -2.53 19.18
N THR A 55 -16.36 -2.92 19.97
CA THR A 55 -16.49 -4.30 20.50
C THR A 55 -16.41 -5.40 19.45
N PRO A 56 -17.02 -5.31 18.25
CA PRO A 56 -16.88 -6.35 17.22
C PRO A 56 -15.45 -6.48 16.66
N ILE A 57 -14.64 -5.43 16.78
CA ILE A 57 -13.27 -5.34 16.26
C ILE A 57 -12.28 -5.83 17.34
N THR A 58 -12.49 -5.43 18.60
CA THR A 58 -11.54 -5.63 19.69
C THR A 58 -11.77 -6.91 20.49
N SER A 59 -13.00 -7.43 20.55
CA SER A 59 -13.32 -8.61 21.38
C SER A 59 -12.65 -9.90 20.92
N ARG A 60 -12.35 -10.05 19.63
CA ARG A 60 -11.68 -11.23 19.06
C ARG A 60 -10.60 -10.80 18.04
N PRO A 61 -9.44 -10.32 18.50
CA PRO A 61 -8.40 -9.76 17.63
C PRO A 61 -7.97 -10.68 16.49
N LEU A 62 -7.87 -11.99 16.74
CA LEU A 62 -7.54 -12.96 15.70
C LEU A 62 -8.59 -13.05 14.58
N ALA A 63 -9.88 -13.02 14.93
CA ALA A 63 -10.95 -13.05 13.94
C ALA A 63 -10.96 -11.76 13.11
N THR A 64 -10.75 -10.63 13.76
CA THR A 64 -10.59 -9.32 13.10
C THR A 64 -9.44 -9.34 12.10
N MET A 65 -8.27 -9.84 12.49
CA MET A 65 -7.11 -9.97 11.59
C MET A 65 -7.40 -10.88 10.39
N LEU A 66 -8.10 -12.01 10.58
CA LEU A 66 -8.46 -12.90 9.48
C LEU A 66 -9.40 -12.22 8.48
N TRP A 67 -10.41 -11.49 8.98
CA TRP A 67 -11.31 -10.70 8.15
C TRP A 67 -10.58 -9.58 7.41
N ASP A 68 -9.68 -8.89 8.10
CA ASP A 68 -8.89 -7.82 7.52
C ASP A 68 -7.98 -8.33 6.40
N ILE A 69 -7.20 -9.40 6.65
CA ILE A 69 -6.34 -10.01 5.63
C ILE A 69 -7.16 -10.48 4.42
N ALA A 70 -8.33 -11.10 4.64
CA ALA A 70 -9.21 -11.52 3.55
C ALA A 70 -9.74 -10.33 2.73
N GLY A 71 -10.23 -9.28 3.40
CA GLY A 71 -10.70 -8.06 2.73
C GLY A 71 -9.57 -7.33 2.01
N MET A 72 -8.38 -7.29 2.61
CA MET A 72 -7.21 -6.64 2.07
C MET A 72 -6.68 -7.35 0.83
N LEU A 73 -6.65 -8.68 0.81
CA LEU A 73 -6.30 -9.44 -0.39
C LEU A 73 -7.21 -9.09 -1.56
N LEU A 74 -8.53 -9.00 -1.33
CA LEU A 74 -9.48 -8.59 -2.37
C LEU A 74 -9.19 -7.17 -2.87
N CYS A 75 -8.97 -6.23 -1.94
CA CYS A 75 -8.68 -4.84 -2.28
C CYS A 75 -7.34 -4.69 -3.04
N MET A 76 -6.31 -5.39 -2.60
CA MET A 76 -4.95 -5.35 -3.18
C MET A 76 -4.89 -6.04 -4.53
N SER A 77 -5.61 -7.15 -4.73
CA SER A 77 -5.74 -7.77 -6.05
C SER A 77 -6.50 -6.88 -7.02
N TRP A 78 -7.61 -6.27 -6.58
CA TRP A 78 -8.36 -5.33 -7.40
C TRP A 78 -7.52 -4.12 -7.81
N TRP A 79 -6.91 -3.44 -6.84
CA TRP A 79 -6.06 -2.27 -7.09
C TRP A 79 -4.80 -2.61 -7.89
N GLY A 80 -4.14 -3.72 -7.53
CA GLY A 80 -2.97 -4.23 -8.23
C GLY A 80 -3.25 -4.59 -9.69
N SER A 81 -4.46 -5.04 -10.01
CA SER A 81 -4.86 -5.31 -11.40
C SER A 81 -4.93 -4.04 -12.25
N ILE A 82 -5.29 -2.91 -11.64
CA ILE A 82 -5.31 -1.61 -12.32
C ILE A 82 -3.87 -1.09 -12.47
N MET A 83 -3.05 -1.15 -11.41
CA MET A 83 -1.62 -0.80 -11.47
C MET A 83 -0.86 -1.60 -12.54
N ARG A 84 -1.14 -2.90 -12.64
CA ARG A 84 -0.55 -3.78 -13.65
C ARG A 84 -0.87 -3.32 -15.06
N ARG A 85 -2.09 -2.86 -15.33
CA ARG A 85 -2.45 -2.33 -16.66
C ARG A 85 -1.60 -1.11 -17.02
N TRP A 86 -1.37 -0.22 -16.06
CA TRP A 86 -0.51 0.96 -16.25
C TRP A 86 0.96 0.57 -16.46
N SER A 87 1.43 -0.46 -15.75
CA SER A 87 2.76 -1.07 -15.97
C SER A 87 2.89 -1.69 -17.37
N GLN A 88 1.88 -2.44 -17.83
CA GLN A 88 1.92 -3.18 -19.09
C GLN A 88 1.56 -2.33 -20.32
N THR A 89 1.27 -1.04 -20.17
CA THR A 89 0.83 -0.17 -21.29
C THR A 89 1.88 -0.09 -22.43
N SER A 90 3.14 -0.47 -22.19
CA SER A 90 4.18 -0.57 -23.23
C SER A 90 4.21 -1.90 -24.00
N THR A 91 3.59 -2.97 -23.52
CA THR A 91 3.61 -4.32 -24.11
C THR A 91 2.19 -4.76 -24.46
N LYS A 92 1.69 -4.34 -25.62
CA LYS A 92 0.41 -4.84 -26.18
C LYS A 92 0.52 -6.33 -26.49
N SER A 93 0.12 -7.18 -25.55
CA SER A 93 -0.16 -8.59 -25.83
C SER A 93 -1.61 -8.71 -26.32
N THR A 94 -1.80 -9.07 -27.58
CA THR A 94 -3.11 -9.44 -28.16
C THR A 94 -3.47 -10.86 -27.71
N ALA A 95 -3.56 -11.10 -26.41
CA ALA A 95 -3.84 -12.42 -25.87
C ALA A 95 -5.35 -12.73 -25.96
N THR A 96 -5.69 -13.92 -26.47
CA THR A 96 -7.03 -14.53 -26.40
C THR A 96 -7.41 -14.84 -24.96
N GLY A 97 -8.71 -14.81 -24.62
CA GLY A 97 -9.20 -14.81 -23.23
C GLY A 97 -8.71 -15.96 -22.33
N GLU A 98 -8.44 -17.15 -22.87
CA GLU A 98 -7.88 -18.27 -22.09
C GLU A 98 -6.43 -18.00 -21.65
N ALA A 99 -5.62 -17.40 -22.51
CA ALA A 99 -4.24 -17.04 -22.20
C ALA A 99 -4.18 -15.91 -21.16
N GLU A 100 -5.11 -14.95 -21.22
CA GLU A 100 -5.22 -13.88 -20.22
C GLU A 100 -5.55 -14.43 -18.82
N ILE A 101 -6.48 -15.39 -18.73
CA ILE A 101 -6.84 -16.04 -17.46
C ILE A 101 -5.64 -16.81 -16.89
N ALA A 102 -4.92 -17.57 -17.72
CA ALA A 102 -3.73 -18.29 -17.30
C ALA A 102 -2.62 -17.34 -16.79
N GLU A 103 -2.40 -16.21 -17.46
CA GLU A 103 -1.43 -15.19 -17.04
C GLU A 103 -1.84 -14.51 -15.72
N ARG A 104 -3.14 -14.31 -15.50
CA ARG A 104 -3.67 -13.79 -14.23
C ARG A 104 -3.45 -14.77 -13.08
N ILE A 105 -3.82 -16.04 -13.26
CA ILE A 105 -3.61 -17.10 -12.26
C ILE A 105 -2.11 -17.26 -11.95
N GLY A 106 -1.27 -17.26 -12.99
CA GLY A 106 0.19 -17.30 -12.83
C GLY A 106 0.69 -16.14 -11.97
N ARG A 107 0.28 -14.91 -12.27
CA ARG A 107 0.66 -13.73 -11.48
C ARG A 107 0.14 -13.79 -10.05
N ASP A 108 -1.10 -14.20 -9.83
CA ASP A 108 -1.67 -14.34 -8.48
C ASP A 108 -0.88 -15.38 -7.66
N SER A 109 -0.43 -16.46 -8.30
CA SER A 109 0.41 -17.48 -7.65
C SER A 109 1.80 -16.95 -7.27
N GLU A 110 2.41 -16.14 -8.13
CA GLU A 110 3.68 -15.44 -7.83
C GLU A 110 3.51 -14.50 -6.65
N CYS A 111 2.41 -13.73 -6.62
CA CYS A 111 2.09 -12.81 -5.53
C CYS A 111 1.89 -13.54 -4.21
N ALA A 112 1.15 -14.66 -4.23
CA ALA A 112 0.93 -15.48 -3.06
C ALA A 112 2.25 -16.04 -2.51
N LEU A 113 3.11 -16.58 -3.38
CA LEU A 113 4.42 -17.10 -2.96
C LEU A 113 5.30 -15.99 -2.37
N ALA A 114 5.37 -14.83 -3.04
CA ALA A 114 6.13 -13.68 -2.55
C ALA A 114 5.62 -13.20 -1.19
N THR A 115 4.30 -13.18 -1.02
CA THR A 115 3.64 -12.74 0.22
C THR A 115 3.87 -13.74 1.36
N VAL A 116 3.89 -15.04 1.08
CA VAL A 116 4.27 -16.04 2.09
C VAL A 116 5.73 -15.86 2.50
N GLY A 117 6.64 -15.70 1.54
CA GLY A 117 8.06 -15.43 1.83
C GLY A 117 8.28 -14.13 2.62
N GLY A 118 7.58 -13.06 2.22
CA GLY A 118 7.59 -11.77 2.90
C GLY A 118 7.02 -11.87 4.32
N SER A 119 5.94 -12.61 4.51
CA SER A 119 5.36 -12.89 5.83
C SER A 119 6.34 -13.60 6.74
N CYS A 120 7.06 -14.62 6.25
CA CYS A 120 8.11 -15.27 7.04
C CYS A 120 9.22 -14.30 7.47
N LEU A 121 9.66 -13.43 6.56
CA LEU A 121 10.67 -12.40 6.86
C LEU A 121 10.15 -11.41 7.90
N PHE A 122 8.95 -10.85 7.70
CA PHE A 122 8.35 -9.91 8.64
C PHE A 122 8.08 -10.55 10.00
N TYR A 123 7.75 -11.84 10.05
CA TYR A 123 7.58 -12.55 11.32
C TYR A 123 8.89 -12.54 12.12
N VAL A 124 10.01 -12.90 11.49
CA VAL A 124 11.33 -12.86 12.14
C VAL A 124 11.70 -11.43 12.57
N LEU A 125 11.42 -10.43 11.74
CA LEU A 125 11.65 -9.02 12.08
C LEU A 125 10.81 -8.57 13.28
N ILE A 126 9.51 -8.89 13.30
CA ILE A 126 8.60 -8.54 14.41
C ILE A 126 9.07 -9.18 15.72
N LEU A 127 9.50 -10.44 15.68
CA LEU A 127 10.09 -11.10 16.85
C LEU A 127 11.40 -10.41 17.29
N GLY A 128 12.29 -10.09 16.34
CA GLY A 128 13.55 -9.38 16.62
C GLY A 128 13.36 -7.96 17.18
N LEU A 129 12.25 -7.30 16.81
CA LEU A 129 11.86 -5.98 17.32
C LEU A 129 11.15 -6.02 18.68
N GLY A 130 11.07 -7.19 19.32
CA GLY A 130 10.63 -7.32 20.71
C GLY A 130 9.19 -7.82 20.89
N ALA A 131 8.56 -8.40 19.87
CA ALA A 131 7.32 -9.14 20.09
C ALA A 131 7.54 -10.34 21.03
N PRO A 132 6.60 -10.67 21.93
CA PRO A 132 6.78 -11.75 22.90
C PRO A 132 7.13 -13.08 22.22
N LEU A 133 8.22 -13.72 22.66
CA LEU A 133 8.68 -15.00 22.10
C LEU A 133 7.96 -16.21 22.69
N ASP A 134 7.31 -16.08 23.85
CA ASP A 134 6.66 -17.20 24.55
C ASP A 134 5.12 -17.17 24.43
N SER A 135 4.56 -16.08 23.90
CA SER A 135 3.13 -15.86 23.79
C SER A 135 2.79 -15.07 22.52
N TYR A 136 1.53 -15.10 22.08
CA TYR A 136 1.08 -14.33 20.91
C TYR A 136 1.66 -14.72 19.54
N HIS A 137 2.29 -15.90 19.36
CA HIS A 137 2.83 -16.35 18.07
C HIS A 137 1.86 -16.20 16.88
N VAL A 138 0.59 -16.61 17.07
CA VAL A 138 -0.45 -16.50 16.02
C VAL A 138 -0.75 -15.04 15.69
N HIS A 139 -0.76 -14.16 16.68
CA HIS A 139 -0.99 -12.73 16.49
C HIS A 139 0.17 -12.11 15.69
N SER A 140 1.42 -12.43 16.06
CA SER A 140 2.62 -11.99 15.34
C SER A 140 2.66 -12.53 13.91
N ALA A 141 2.23 -13.78 13.69
CA ALA A 141 2.15 -14.38 12.37
C ALA A 141 1.09 -13.71 11.49
N LEU A 142 -0.10 -13.43 12.04
CA LEU A 142 -1.14 -12.70 11.33
C LEU A 142 -0.73 -11.26 11.03
N LEU A 143 -0.04 -10.58 11.95
CA LEU A 143 0.50 -9.24 11.69
C LEU A 143 1.56 -9.25 10.58
N ALA A 144 2.45 -10.25 10.60
CA ALA A 144 3.46 -10.42 9.55
C ALA A 144 2.82 -10.66 8.18
N LEU A 145 1.80 -11.53 8.13
CA LEU A 145 1.03 -11.79 6.91
C LEU A 145 0.31 -10.52 6.44
N HIS A 146 -0.34 -9.79 7.34
CA HIS A 146 -0.99 -8.50 7.06
C HIS A 146 -0.04 -7.49 6.43
N ILE A 147 1.11 -7.23 7.06
CA ILE A 147 2.10 -6.29 6.54
C ILE A 147 2.63 -6.79 5.18
N SER A 148 2.82 -8.10 5.02
CA SER A 148 3.25 -8.66 3.74
C SER A 148 2.21 -8.51 2.64
N VAL A 149 0.92 -8.69 2.92
CA VAL A 149 -0.16 -8.44 1.95
C VAL A 149 -0.19 -6.96 1.57
N LEU A 150 -0.01 -6.07 2.53
CA LEU A 150 -0.06 -4.62 2.29
C LEU A 150 1.18 -4.10 1.53
N THR A 151 2.33 -4.76 1.66
CA THR A 151 3.60 -4.27 1.10
C THR A 151 4.13 -5.06 -0.09
N VAL A 152 4.03 -6.39 -0.07
CA VAL A 152 4.62 -7.27 -1.09
C VAL A 152 3.63 -7.54 -2.21
N TRP A 153 2.38 -7.87 -1.87
CA TRP A 153 1.35 -8.19 -2.86
C TRP A 153 1.17 -7.12 -3.93
N PRO A 154 0.92 -5.83 -3.61
CA PRO A 154 0.70 -4.79 -4.63
C PRO A 154 1.90 -4.62 -5.57
N VAL A 155 3.13 -4.71 -5.04
CA VAL A 155 4.37 -4.52 -5.81
C VAL A 155 4.56 -5.68 -6.79
N VAL A 156 4.49 -6.92 -6.30
CA VAL A 156 4.67 -8.12 -7.14
C VAL A 156 3.53 -8.27 -8.13
N HIS A 157 2.30 -7.89 -7.75
CA HIS A 157 1.17 -7.94 -8.67
C HIS A 157 1.31 -6.94 -9.82
N ALA A 158 1.77 -5.71 -9.53
CA ALA A 158 1.93 -4.65 -10.52
C ALA A 158 3.17 -4.82 -11.42
N LEU A 159 4.32 -5.18 -10.85
CA LEU A 159 5.62 -5.21 -11.54
C LEU A 159 6.13 -6.62 -11.82
N GLY A 160 5.66 -7.62 -11.07
CA GLY A 160 6.23 -8.97 -11.04
C GLY A 160 7.29 -9.10 -9.97
N PHE A 161 7.95 -10.26 -9.93
CA PHE A 161 9.09 -10.45 -9.03
C PHE A 161 10.21 -9.47 -9.42
N PRO A 162 10.62 -8.58 -8.50
CA PRO A 162 11.67 -7.62 -8.82
C PRO A 162 12.99 -8.34 -9.08
N SER A 163 13.68 -7.94 -10.15
CA SER A 163 15.05 -8.37 -10.38
C SER A 163 15.96 -7.70 -9.36
N ILE A 164 16.84 -8.46 -8.70
CA ILE A 164 17.76 -7.96 -7.66
C ILE A 164 18.74 -6.88 -8.20
N TYR A 165 18.80 -6.70 -9.52
CA TYR A 165 19.72 -5.80 -10.22
C TYR A 165 19.15 -4.42 -10.60
N GLU A 166 17.87 -4.15 -10.32
CA GLU A 166 17.28 -2.83 -10.62
C GLU A 166 17.58 -1.81 -9.50
N SER A 167 17.79 -0.55 -9.90
CA SER A 167 18.10 0.56 -8.99
C SER A 167 17.05 0.67 -7.89
N GLY A 168 17.48 0.81 -6.63
CA GLY A 168 16.58 0.89 -5.47
C GLY A 168 15.84 2.23 -5.32
N THR A 169 16.05 3.19 -6.21
CA THR A 169 15.37 4.49 -6.20
C THR A 169 14.16 4.47 -7.14
N PRO A 170 12.97 4.89 -6.67
CA PRO A 170 11.79 4.97 -7.54
C PRO A 170 11.92 6.18 -8.47
N ASP A 171 12.29 5.92 -9.71
CA ASP A 171 12.54 6.95 -10.71
C ASP A 171 11.25 7.30 -11.47
N SER A 172 10.40 6.30 -11.72
CA SER A 172 9.12 6.50 -12.41
C SER A 172 7.97 6.89 -11.47
N PRO A 173 6.96 7.66 -11.94
CA PRO A 173 5.76 7.96 -11.15
C PRO A 173 5.04 6.69 -10.67
N LEU A 174 5.06 5.61 -11.47
CA LEU A 174 4.49 4.31 -11.12
C LEU A 174 5.27 3.64 -9.97
N GLU A 175 6.60 3.62 -10.03
CA GLU A 175 7.43 3.10 -8.93
C GLU A 175 7.20 3.90 -7.64
N ARG A 176 7.14 5.23 -7.73
CA ARG A 176 6.80 6.07 -6.58
C ARG A 176 5.42 5.71 -6.02
N ALA A 177 4.43 5.47 -6.87
CA ALA A 177 3.08 5.08 -6.49
C ALA A 177 3.02 3.72 -5.76
N LEU A 178 4.00 2.84 -5.97
CA LEU A 178 4.10 1.55 -5.28
C LEU A 178 4.97 1.62 -4.01
N VAL A 179 6.11 2.31 -4.07
CA VAL A 179 7.12 2.32 -3.00
C VAL A 179 6.72 3.18 -1.80
N TYR A 180 6.13 4.35 -2.02
CA TYR A 180 5.79 5.28 -0.93
C TYR A 180 4.72 4.73 0.01
N PRO A 181 3.63 4.09 -0.47
CA PRO A 181 2.70 3.36 0.40
C PRO A 181 3.38 2.27 1.23
N VAL A 182 4.35 1.54 0.66
CA VAL A 182 5.11 0.51 1.39
C VAL A 182 5.89 1.11 2.55
N ILE A 183 6.65 2.17 2.29
CA ILE A 183 7.42 2.89 3.32
C ILE A 183 6.47 3.43 4.40
N GLY A 184 5.38 4.08 3.98
CA GLY A 184 4.36 4.59 4.87
C GLY A 184 3.74 3.50 5.74
N SER A 185 3.46 2.32 5.17
CA SER A 185 2.91 1.17 5.89
C SER A 185 3.85 0.65 6.97
N LEU A 186 5.14 0.50 6.66
CA LEU A 186 6.14 0.04 7.63
C LEU A 186 6.34 1.04 8.77
N LEU A 187 6.43 2.33 8.44
CA LEU A 187 6.50 3.40 9.44
C LEU A 187 5.22 3.44 10.29
N GLY A 188 4.06 3.30 9.66
CA GLY A 188 2.77 3.24 10.32
C GLY A 188 2.67 2.06 11.29
N ALA A 189 3.07 0.86 10.86
CA ALA A 189 3.11 -0.33 11.71
C ALA A 189 3.99 -0.11 12.93
N TRP A 190 5.19 0.46 12.74
CA TRP A 190 6.13 0.75 13.81
C TRP A 190 5.58 1.79 14.80
N LEU A 191 5.01 2.89 14.30
CA LEU A 191 4.35 3.91 15.13
C LEU A 191 3.13 3.36 15.88
N GLY A 192 2.41 2.40 15.28
CA GLY A 192 1.26 1.74 15.89
C GLY A 192 1.59 0.88 17.11
N VAL A 193 2.86 0.55 17.33
CA VAL A 193 3.30 -0.13 18.56
C VAL A 193 3.40 0.84 19.74
N ILE A 194 3.66 2.14 19.51
CA ILE A 194 3.88 3.15 20.55
C ILE A 194 2.72 3.28 21.55
N PRO A 195 1.43 3.22 21.15
CA PRO A 195 0.31 3.30 22.10
C PRO A 195 0.15 2.08 23.00
N ILE A 196 0.74 0.93 22.68
CA ILE A 196 0.61 -0.33 23.45
C ILE A 196 1.22 -0.19 24.85
N PRO A 197 2.49 0.20 25.04
CA PRO A 197 3.11 0.33 26.37
C PRO A 197 2.63 1.56 27.17
N LEU A 198 1.82 2.43 26.58
CA LEU A 198 1.33 3.64 27.25
C LEU A 198 0.19 3.34 28.26
N ASP A 199 -0.17 2.06 28.38
CA ASP A 199 -0.84 1.37 29.49
C ASP A 199 -2.10 2.02 30.07
N TRP A 200 -3.13 2.16 29.22
CA TRP A 200 -4.49 2.46 29.67
C TRP A 200 -5.45 1.26 29.64
N ASP A 201 -4.94 0.03 29.46
CA ASP A 201 -5.72 -1.22 29.39
C ASP A 201 -6.99 -1.07 28.53
N ARG A 202 -6.82 -0.48 27.34
CA ARG A 202 -7.95 -0.25 26.44
C ARG A 202 -8.02 -1.33 25.37
N PRO A 203 -9.20 -1.91 25.10
CA PRO A 203 -9.34 -2.93 24.05
C PRO A 203 -8.86 -2.48 22.67
N TRP A 204 -8.91 -1.18 22.37
CA TRP A 204 -8.37 -0.63 21.11
C TRP A 204 -6.85 -0.64 21.02
N GLN A 205 -6.12 -0.77 22.16
CA GLN A 205 -4.66 -0.87 22.23
C GLN A 205 -4.16 -2.32 22.08
N SER A 206 -5.04 -3.27 21.79
CA SER A 206 -4.70 -4.70 21.75
C SER A 206 -3.77 -5.04 20.60
N TYR A 207 -2.70 -5.79 20.89
CA TYR A 207 -1.87 -6.41 19.88
C TYR A 207 -2.64 -7.53 19.17
N PRO A 208 -2.63 -7.64 17.83
CA PRO A 208 -1.85 -6.88 16.84
C PRO A 208 -2.68 -5.79 16.12
N LEU A 209 -3.83 -5.39 16.66
CA LEU A 209 -4.77 -4.50 15.97
C LEU A 209 -4.21 -3.09 15.80
N THR A 210 -3.51 -2.57 16.79
CA THR A 210 -2.90 -1.23 16.72
C THR A 210 -1.88 -1.08 15.59
N PRO A 211 -0.83 -1.94 15.47
CA PRO A 211 0.07 -1.85 14.33
C PRO A 211 -0.63 -2.17 13.01
N ALA A 212 -1.64 -3.05 12.98
CA ALA A 212 -2.41 -3.32 11.77
C ALA A 212 -3.14 -2.06 11.26
N VAL A 213 -3.92 -1.38 12.10
CA VAL A 213 -4.62 -0.13 11.72
C VAL A 213 -3.62 0.95 11.32
N SER A 214 -2.57 1.16 12.10
CA SER A 214 -1.58 2.20 11.80
C SER A 214 -0.81 1.92 10.52
N SER A 215 -0.57 0.65 10.17
CA SER A 215 0.03 0.27 8.88
C SER A 215 -0.88 0.59 7.68
N ILE A 216 -2.20 0.40 7.81
CA ILE A 216 -3.18 0.80 6.78
C ILE A 216 -3.17 2.32 6.62
N LEU A 217 -3.23 3.06 7.73
CA LEU A 217 -3.19 4.53 7.71
C LEU A 217 -1.88 5.05 7.11
N GLY A 218 -0.77 4.39 7.44
CA GLY A 218 0.55 4.68 6.87
C GLY A 218 0.61 4.41 5.37
N PHE A 219 0.03 3.31 4.89
CA PHE A 219 -0.09 3.01 3.46
C PHE A 219 -0.90 4.08 2.73
N ILE A 220 -2.04 4.48 3.30
CA ILE A 220 -2.90 5.54 2.76
C ILE A 220 -2.14 6.86 2.66
N ALA A 221 -1.50 7.29 3.75
CA ALA A 221 -0.70 8.52 3.77
C ALA A 221 0.44 8.47 2.75
N GLY A 222 1.16 7.34 2.67
CA GLY A 222 2.24 7.13 1.72
C GLY A 222 1.79 7.28 0.26
N GLY A 223 0.62 6.76 -0.10
CA GLY A 223 0.11 6.93 -1.47
C GLY A 223 -0.28 8.37 -1.81
N PHE A 224 -0.82 9.14 -0.86
CA PHE A 224 -1.06 10.58 -1.08
C PHE A 224 0.24 11.39 -1.15
N VAL A 225 1.25 11.05 -0.34
CA VAL A 225 2.59 11.65 -0.45
C VAL A 225 3.22 11.34 -1.81
N SER A 226 3.04 10.12 -2.33
CA SER A 226 3.49 9.73 -3.66
C SER A 226 2.87 10.56 -4.77
N TRP A 227 1.53 10.72 -4.72
CA TRP A 227 0.80 11.56 -5.64
C TRP A 227 1.30 13.00 -5.59
N LEU A 228 1.41 13.57 -4.39
CA LEU A 228 1.87 14.94 -4.19
C LEU A 228 3.29 15.13 -4.73
N HIS A 229 4.20 14.21 -4.41
CA HIS A 229 5.58 14.27 -4.90
C HIS A 229 5.64 14.22 -6.43
N SER A 230 4.85 13.35 -7.05
CA SER A 230 4.82 13.23 -8.51
C SER A 230 4.19 14.45 -9.19
N ALA A 231 3.12 15.01 -8.62
CA ALA A 231 2.50 16.25 -9.10
C ALA A 231 3.43 17.46 -8.97
N LEU A 232 4.21 17.54 -7.88
CA LEU A 232 5.21 18.60 -7.71
C LEU A 232 6.30 18.50 -8.76
N LEU A 233 6.86 17.31 -9.00
CA LEU A 233 7.88 17.10 -10.03
C LEU A 233 7.38 17.47 -11.42
N ASP A 234 6.15 17.07 -11.76
CA ASP A 234 5.51 17.43 -13.03
C ASP A 234 5.36 18.95 -13.19
N THR A 235 4.90 19.63 -12.13
CA THR A 235 4.80 21.10 -12.10
C THR A 235 6.18 21.77 -12.24
N PHE A 236 7.21 21.24 -11.59
CA PHE A 236 8.58 21.76 -11.71
C PHE A 236 9.11 21.62 -13.14
N ASP A 237 8.87 20.48 -13.78
CA ASP A 237 9.30 20.22 -15.15
C ASP A 237 8.61 21.16 -16.15
N GLU A 238 7.29 21.38 -16.01
CA GLU A 238 6.55 22.35 -16.85
C GLU A 238 7.09 23.78 -16.71
N VAL A 239 7.43 24.19 -15.49
CA VAL A 239 8.00 25.52 -15.23
C VAL A 239 9.36 25.66 -15.90
N GLN A 240 10.20 24.61 -15.84
CA GLN A 240 11.51 24.61 -16.50
C GLN A 240 11.38 24.65 -18.02
N GLU A 241 10.43 23.91 -18.60
CA GLU A 241 10.18 23.91 -20.04
C GLU A 241 9.74 25.31 -20.53
N LYS A 242 8.85 25.99 -19.79
CA LYS A 242 8.43 27.36 -20.09
C LYS A 242 9.57 28.39 -19.96
N GLN A 243 10.57 28.12 -19.13
CA GLN A 243 11.73 28.99 -18.94
C GLN A 243 12.83 28.78 -20.00
N GLN A 244 12.87 27.62 -20.66
CA GLN A 244 13.82 27.40 -21.75
C GLN A 244 13.46 28.27 -22.96
N PRO A 245 14.42 29.00 -23.55
CA PRO A 245 14.16 29.80 -24.74
C PRO A 245 13.67 28.87 -25.86
N SER A 246 12.52 29.20 -26.45
CA SER A 246 11.99 28.44 -27.58
C SER A 246 13.08 28.25 -28.65
N PRO A 247 13.28 27.05 -29.21
CA PRO A 247 14.31 26.81 -30.22
C PRO A 247 14.16 27.75 -31.43
N ALA A 248 12.94 28.23 -31.72
CA ALA A 248 12.68 29.26 -32.72
C ALA A 248 13.19 30.65 -32.30
N ALA A 249 13.03 31.03 -31.04
CA ALA A 249 13.55 32.28 -30.48
C ALA A 249 15.09 32.27 -30.41
N ASP A 250 15.69 31.13 -30.10
CA ASP A 250 17.15 30.94 -30.08
C ASP A 250 17.75 30.90 -31.51
N ALA A 251 17.05 30.28 -32.46
CA ALA A 251 17.43 30.34 -33.87
C ALA A 251 17.34 31.77 -34.43
N ALA A 252 16.29 32.53 -34.05
CA ALA A 252 16.13 33.93 -34.43
C ALA A 252 17.17 34.84 -33.80
N SER A 253 17.53 34.62 -32.52
CA SER A 253 18.58 35.37 -31.83
C SER A 253 19.96 35.11 -32.43
N ARG A 254 20.27 33.85 -32.79
CA ARG A 254 21.49 33.46 -33.53
C ARG A 254 21.55 34.09 -34.92
N ARG A 255 20.43 34.13 -35.66
CA ARG A 255 20.33 34.81 -36.96
C ARG A 255 20.60 36.32 -36.84
N LYS A 256 19.98 37.00 -35.86
CA LYS A 256 20.23 38.43 -35.59
C LYS A 256 21.69 38.71 -35.20
N ARG A 257 22.31 37.86 -34.39
CA ARG A 257 23.74 37.97 -34.03
C ARG A 257 24.68 37.79 -35.23
N LYS A 258 24.36 36.89 -36.16
CA LYS A 258 25.13 36.73 -37.41
C LYS A 258 24.99 37.94 -38.34
N ALA A 259 23.78 38.47 -38.51
CA ALA A 259 23.51 39.64 -39.36
C ALA A 259 24.16 40.94 -38.84
N LYS A 260 24.45 41.04 -37.54
CA LYS A 260 25.13 42.21 -36.94
C LYS A 260 26.66 42.13 -37.00
N ARG A 261 27.22 40.99 -37.43
CA ARG A 261 28.66 40.74 -37.56
C ARG A 261 29.18 40.84 -38.99
N THR A 262 28.29 40.97 -39.96
CA THR A 262 28.55 41.29 -41.38
C THR A 262 28.31 42.77 -41.62
#